data_AF-A0A434G441-F1
#
_entry.id   AF-A0A434G441-F1
#
_cell.length_a   1.000
_cell.length_b   1.000
_cell.length_c   1.000
_cell.angle_alpha   90.00
_cell.angle_beta   90.00
_cell.angle_gamma   90.00
#
_symmetry.space_group_name_H-M   'P 1'
#
loop_
_entity.id
_entity.type
_entity.pdbx_description
1 polymer ?
#
loop_
_entity_poly.entity_id
_entity_poly.type
_entity_poly.pdbx_seq_one_letter_code
_entity_poly.pdbx_strand_id
1 'polypeptide(L)'
;MSRYDELMAFRFPEIVQDYGARETILYALGVGAGDPPDDPWELRHVYEDGLMALPTMAVVLAYPGNWYRTLSPGLDDTLIVHASERFELHRPLPGAA
;
A
#
# COMPACT_ATOMS: atom_id res chain seq x y z
N MET A 1 -20.08 -21.66 -16.81
CA MET A 1 -18.81 -20.94 -16.59
C MET A 1 -18.21 -21.50 -15.32
N SER A 2 -16.92 -21.79 -15.28
CA SER A 2 -16.29 -22.32 -14.05
C SER A 2 -16.09 -21.19 -13.04
N ARG A 3 -15.95 -21.53 -11.75
CA ARG A 3 -15.57 -20.57 -10.70
C ARG A 3 -14.25 -19.87 -11.00
N TYR A 4 -13.35 -20.56 -11.70
CA TYR A 4 -12.10 -19.99 -12.20
C TYR A 4 -12.36 -18.89 -13.23
N ASP A 5 -13.25 -19.13 -14.19
CA ASP A 5 -13.60 -18.14 -15.21
C ASP A 5 -14.25 -16.89 -14.59
N GLU A 6 -15.09 -17.04 -13.57
CA GLU A 6 -15.68 -15.93 -12.82
C GLU A 6 -14.63 -15.08 -12.09
N LEU A 7 -13.63 -15.73 -11.46
CA LEU A 7 -12.50 -15.05 -10.83
C LEU A 7 -11.65 -14.28 -11.84
N MET A 8 -11.36 -14.88 -13.00
CA MET A 8 -10.58 -14.23 -14.05
C MET A 8 -11.33 -13.07 -14.71
N ALA A 9 -12.66 -13.07 -14.66
CA ALA A 9 -13.52 -12.00 -15.15
C ALA A 9 -13.75 -10.86 -14.15
N PHE A 10 -13.31 -11.02 -12.88
CA PHE A 10 -13.56 -10.02 -11.84
C PHE A 10 -12.94 -8.67 -12.19
N ARG A 11 -13.72 -7.60 -11.98
CA ARG A 11 -13.27 -6.22 -12.16
C ARG A 11 -13.17 -5.55 -10.81
N PHE A 12 -11.98 -5.08 -10.50
CA PHE A 12 -11.75 -4.27 -9.31
C PHE A 12 -12.48 -2.94 -9.46
N PRO A 13 -13.21 -2.49 -8.41
CA PRO A 13 -13.77 -1.15 -8.41
C PRO A 13 -12.64 -0.12 -8.42
N GLU A 14 -12.93 1.06 -8.97
CA GLU A 14 -12.05 2.21 -8.83
C GLU A 14 -12.02 2.65 -7.36
N ILE A 15 -10.81 2.89 -6.85
CA ILE A 15 -10.56 3.36 -5.49
C ILE A 15 -9.70 4.60 -5.59
N VAL A 16 -10.11 5.66 -4.89
CA VAL A 16 -9.34 6.89 -4.74
C VAL A 16 -8.84 6.93 -3.29
N GLN A 17 -7.55 7.24 -3.12
CA GLN A 17 -6.93 7.42 -1.82
C GLN A 17 -6.35 8.83 -1.75
N ASP A 18 -6.65 9.53 -0.66
CA ASP A 18 -6.02 10.79 -0.30
C ASP A 18 -5.00 10.53 0.81
N TYR A 19 -3.85 11.17 0.72
CA TYR A 19 -2.82 11.04 1.76
C TYR A 19 -2.01 12.34 1.86
N GLY A 20 -1.66 12.71 3.09
CA GLY A 20 -0.82 13.86 3.36
C GLY A 20 0.49 13.46 4.04
N ALA A 21 1.20 14.48 4.53
CA ALA A 21 2.43 14.29 5.29
C ALA A 21 2.24 13.35 6.49
N ARG A 22 1.07 13.42 7.14
CA ARG A 22 0.73 12.58 8.30
C ARG A 22 0.75 11.08 7.95
N GLU A 23 0.05 10.67 6.90
CA GLU A 23 -0.03 9.28 6.48
C GLU A 23 1.34 8.78 6.00
N THR A 24 2.08 9.63 5.29
CA THR A 24 3.43 9.33 4.82
C THR A 24 4.40 9.08 5.98
N ILE A 25 4.41 9.95 6.99
CA ILE A 25 5.25 9.81 8.19
C ILE A 25 4.82 8.58 9.01
N LEU A 26 3.51 8.37 9.15
CA LEU A 26 2.99 7.21 9.88
C LEU A 26 3.39 5.89 9.21
N TYR A 27 3.34 5.81 7.88
CA TYR A 27 3.84 4.67 7.14
C TYR A 27 5.34 4.47 7.38
N ALA A 28 6.14 5.54 7.24
CA ALA A 28 7.59 5.49 7.40
C ALA A 28 8.00 4.96 8.79
N LEU A 29 7.40 5.51 9.85
CA LEU A 29 7.61 5.04 11.22
C LEU A 29 7.18 3.57 11.39
N GLY A 30 6.04 3.19 10.79
CA GLY A 30 5.51 1.83 10.88
C GLY A 30 6.42 0.76 10.25
N VAL A 31 7.26 1.13 9.29
CA VAL A 31 8.25 0.24 8.66
C VAL A 31 9.68 0.43 9.20
N GLY A 32 9.84 1.27 10.23
CA GLY A 32 11.09 1.42 10.98
C GLY A 32 12.01 2.57 10.54
N ALA A 33 11.56 3.48 9.67
CA ALA A 33 12.34 4.66 9.34
C ALA A 33 12.35 5.67 10.50
N GLY A 34 13.40 6.50 10.58
CA GLY A 34 13.59 7.48 11.65
C GLY A 34 14.54 7.04 12.77
N ASP A 35 15.23 5.91 12.61
CA ASP A 35 16.19 5.36 13.58
C ASP A 35 17.52 5.02 12.88
N PRO A 36 18.66 5.65 13.26
CA PRO A 36 18.81 6.60 14.35
C PRO A 36 18.24 8.00 14.03
N PRO A 37 17.73 8.73 15.05
CA PRO A 37 16.99 9.97 14.85
C PRO A 37 17.84 11.17 14.45
N ASP A 38 19.17 11.05 14.49
CA ASP A 38 20.12 12.09 14.08
C ASP A 38 20.71 11.84 12.68
N ASP A 39 20.32 10.76 11.99
CA ASP A 39 20.70 10.52 10.60
C ASP A 39 19.79 11.32 9.64
N PRO A 40 20.35 12.25 8.84
CA PRO A 40 19.58 12.98 7.83
C PRO A 40 18.87 12.08 6.80
N TRP A 41 19.41 10.89 6.51
CA TRP A 41 18.80 9.93 5.58
C TRP A 41 17.56 9.24 6.15
N GLU A 42 17.45 9.18 7.47
CA GLU A 42 16.27 8.71 8.19
C GLU A 42 15.26 9.86 8.39
N LEU A 43 15.74 11.04 8.80
CA LEU A 43 14.90 12.21 9.09
C LEU A 43 14.04 12.66 7.90
N ARG A 44 14.55 12.57 6.66
CA ARG A 44 13.80 12.95 5.45
C ARG A 44 12.50 12.15 5.22
N HIS A 45 12.29 11.05 5.94
CA HIS A 45 11.09 10.22 5.87
C HIS A 45 10.09 10.49 7.00
N VAL A 46 10.52 11.18 8.06
CA VAL A 46 9.72 11.40 9.29
C VAL A 46 9.57 12.87 9.69
N TYR A 47 10.22 13.78 8.94
CA TYR A 47 10.10 15.22 9.11
C TYR A 47 9.45 15.86 7.87
N GLU A 48 8.49 16.74 8.08
CA GLU A 48 7.60 17.27 7.03
C GLU A 48 8.28 18.21 6.03
N ASP A 49 9.36 18.89 6.42
CA ASP A 49 10.11 19.77 5.52
C ASP A 49 10.97 18.96 4.55
N GLY A 50 10.67 19.03 3.25
CA GLY A 50 11.32 18.21 2.22
C GLY A 50 10.97 16.72 2.29
N LEU A 51 9.83 16.36 2.88
CA LEU A 51 9.40 14.98 3.13
C LEU A 51 9.46 14.09 1.87
N MET A 52 10.11 12.94 2.01
CA MET A 52 10.19 11.91 0.99
C MET A 52 9.40 10.67 1.39
N ALA A 53 8.39 10.30 0.59
CA ALA A 53 7.68 9.05 0.77
C ALA A 53 8.57 7.84 0.46
N LEU A 54 8.47 6.80 1.29
CA LEU A 54 9.07 5.51 0.97
C LEU A 54 8.32 4.86 -0.21
N PRO A 55 9.02 4.35 -1.24
CA PRO A 55 8.39 3.75 -2.42
C PRO A 55 7.34 2.68 -2.13
N THR A 56 7.58 1.89 -1.08
CA THR A 56 6.74 0.77 -0.65
C THR A 56 5.39 1.21 -0.08
N MET A 57 5.21 2.49 0.25
CA MET A 57 3.90 3.04 0.64
C MET A 57 2.85 2.83 -0.47
N ALA A 58 3.29 2.72 -1.72
CA ALA A 58 2.42 2.38 -2.85
C ALA A 58 1.61 1.10 -2.63
N VAL A 59 2.16 0.11 -1.93
CA VAL A 59 1.47 -1.15 -1.62
C VAL A 59 0.26 -0.90 -0.71
N VAL A 60 0.36 0.05 0.22
CA VAL A 60 -0.77 0.44 1.09
C VAL A 60 -1.80 1.25 0.31
N LEU A 61 -1.36 2.24 -0.46
CA LEU A 61 -2.25 3.09 -1.26
C LEU A 61 -3.00 2.31 -2.35
N ALA A 62 -2.35 1.31 -2.95
CA ALA A 62 -2.95 0.49 -4.00
C ALA A 62 -3.70 -0.74 -3.46
N TYR A 63 -3.80 -0.94 -2.14
CA TYR A 63 -4.45 -2.12 -1.58
C TYR A 63 -5.97 -2.06 -1.79
N PRO A 64 -6.58 -2.98 -2.58
CA PRO A 64 -8.02 -2.94 -2.87
C PRO A 64 -8.90 -3.51 -1.75
N GLY A 65 -8.32 -3.81 -0.57
CA GLY A 65 -9.02 -4.49 0.51
C GLY A 65 -9.24 -5.98 0.26
N ASN A 66 -10.05 -6.62 1.11
CA ASN A 66 -10.34 -8.05 1.07
C ASN A 66 -11.40 -8.41 0.01
N TRP A 67 -11.21 -7.98 -1.25
CA TRP A 67 -12.15 -8.15 -2.36
C TRP A 67 -12.59 -9.61 -2.58
N TYR A 68 -11.71 -10.58 -2.32
CA TYR A 68 -12.01 -12.00 -2.49
C TYR A 68 -13.03 -12.53 -1.48
N ARG A 69 -13.25 -11.83 -0.35
CA ARG A 69 -14.32 -12.15 0.62
C ARG A 69 -15.71 -11.72 0.12
N THR A 70 -15.79 -10.72 -0.75
CA THR A 70 -17.08 -10.18 -1.24
C THR A 70 -17.60 -10.90 -2.49
N LEU A 71 -16.85 -11.87 -3.01
CA LEU A 71 -17.35 -12.81 -4.02
C LEU A 71 -18.51 -13.64 -3.47
N SER A 72 -19.35 -14.20 -4.33
CA SER A 72 -20.37 -15.17 -3.94
C SER A 72 -19.93 -16.56 -4.39
N PRO A 73 -19.71 -17.55 -3.49
CA PRO A 73 -19.87 -17.53 -2.03
C PRO A 73 -18.68 -16.96 -1.22
N GLY A 74 -17.64 -16.43 -1.87
CA GLY A 74 -16.47 -15.87 -1.20
C GLY A 74 -15.32 -16.87 -1.07
N LEU A 75 -14.09 -16.38 -0.88
CA LEU A 75 -12.96 -17.20 -0.41
C LEU A 75 -12.79 -17.07 1.10
N ASP A 76 -12.41 -18.16 1.76
CA ASP A 76 -12.06 -18.18 3.17
C ASP A 76 -10.65 -17.61 3.36
N ASP A 77 -10.56 -16.44 3.98
CA ASP A 77 -9.30 -15.71 4.16
C ASP A 77 -8.38 -16.34 5.22
N THR A 78 -8.91 -17.20 6.08
CA THR A 78 -8.12 -17.95 7.06
C THR A 78 -7.23 -19.01 6.40
N LEU A 79 -7.54 -19.38 5.14
CA LEU A 79 -6.78 -20.34 4.34
C LEU A 79 -5.91 -19.65 3.27
N ILE A 80 -5.79 -18.32 3.31
CA ILE A 80 -5.04 -17.53 2.32
C ILE A 80 -3.82 -16.90 2.99
N VAL A 81 -2.67 -17.00 2.32
CA VAL A 81 -1.44 -16.34 2.72
C VAL A 81 -0.98 -15.39 1.63
N HIS A 82 -0.38 -14.27 2.04
CA HIS A 82 0.27 -13.35 1.11
C HIS A 82 1.62 -13.93 0.68
N ALA A 83 1.68 -14.53 -0.51
CA ALA A 83 2.84 -15.27 -0.97
C ALA A 83 3.96 -14.38 -1.55
N SER A 84 3.59 -13.33 -2.29
CA SER A 84 4.55 -12.48 -3.00
C SER A 84 3.95 -11.12 -3.30
N GLU A 85 4.77 -10.08 -3.26
CA GLU A 85 4.42 -8.71 -3.60
C GLU A 85 5.29 -8.21 -4.76
N ARG A 86 4.68 -7.49 -5.71
CA ARG A 86 5.40 -6.77 -6.77
C ARG A 86 4.62 -5.51 -7.10
N PHE A 87 5.29 -4.38 -7.04
CA PHE A 87 4.77 -3.11 -7.52
C PHE A 87 5.76 -2.48 -8.51
N GLU A 88 5.24 -1.59 -9.34
CA GLU A 88 6.02 -0.74 -10.23
C GLU A 88 5.59 0.71 -10.00
N LEU A 89 6.56 1.59 -9.80
CA LEU A 89 6.33 3.02 -9.72
C LEU A 89 6.61 3.64 -11.08
N HIS A 90 5.57 4.14 -11.75
CA HIS A 90 5.73 4.91 -12.97
C HIS A 90 6.32 6.31 -12.72
N ARG A 91 6.15 6.83 -11.50
CA ARG A 91 6.76 8.07 -10.98
C ARG A 91 6.97 7.93 -9.46
N PRO A 92 7.91 8.68 -8.86
CA PRO A 92 8.02 8.75 -7.41
C PRO A 92 6.71 9.19 -6.76
N LEU A 93 6.39 8.64 -5.59
CA LEU A 93 5.29 9.14 -4.76
C LEU A 93 5.66 10.52 -4.19
N PRO A 94 4.78 11.53 -4.29
CA PRO A 94 5.01 12.77 -3.57
C PRO A 94 4.94 12.53 -2.06
N GLY A 95 5.70 13.30 -1.27
CA GLY A 95 5.68 13.20 0.21
C GLY A 95 4.32 13.56 0.82
N ALA A 96 3.54 14.37 0.11
CA ALA A 96 2.14 14.68 0.39
C ALA A 96 1.45 14.99 -0.94
N ALA A 97 0.19 14.58 -1.09
CA ALA A 97 -0.63 14.86 -2.28
C ALA A 97 -1.63 16.00 -2.01
#